data_AF-A0A7Y3J5U6-F1
#
_entry.id   AF-A0A7Y3J5U6-F1
#
_cell.length_a   1.000
_cell.length_b   1.000
_cell.length_c   1.000
_cell.angle_alpha   90.00
_cell.angle_beta   90.00
_cell.angle_gamma   90.00
#
_symmetry.space_group_name_H-M   'P 1'
#
loop_
_entity.id
_entity.type
_entity.pdbx_description
1 polymer ?
#
loop_
_entity_poly.entity_id
_entity_poly.type
_entity_poly.pdbx_seq_one_letter_code
_entity_poly.pdbx_strand_id
1 'polypeptide(L)'
;MAICDWPIDERPREKLLRHGAESLSDAELLAILLHTGIRGRSALQLARELLSGFSSLRKLIAADRARFCAQPGLGPARYAQLQAAVEISRRQLGETLRTGPVLSSPRATRDFLTARLRDLEYEVFCCLYLDNR
;
A
#
# COMPACT_ATOMS: atom_id res chain seq x y z
N MET A 1 -2.99 -7.88 -23.72
CA MET A 1 -4.45 -7.77 -23.54
C MET A 1 -4.74 -6.54 -22.70
N ALA A 2 -5.73 -5.74 -23.07
CA ALA A 2 -6.18 -4.64 -22.23
C ALA A 2 -7.03 -5.20 -21.08
N ILE A 3 -7.03 -4.53 -19.92
CA ILE A 3 -7.81 -4.96 -18.75
C ILE A 3 -9.33 -4.91 -19.05
N CYS A 4 -9.74 -4.07 -20.00
CA CYS A 4 -11.11 -4.03 -20.48
C CYS A 4 -11.55 -5.34 -21.18
N ASP A 5 -10.61 -6.15 -21.65
CA ASP A 5 -10.90 -7.41 -22.35
C ASP A 5 -11.14 -8.57 -21.37
N TRP A 6 -10.88 -8.35 -20.08
CA TRP A 6 -11.10 -9.36 -19.06
C TRP A 6 -12.59 -9.47 -18.73
N PRO A 7 -13.07 -10.68 -18.35
CA PRO A 7 -14.38 -10.84 -17.73
C PRO A 7 -14.55 -9.77 -16.66
N ILE A 8 -15.73 -9.14 -16.63
CA ILE A 8 -16.02 -8.03 -15.70
C ILE A 8 -15.59 -8.38 -14.27
N ASP A 9 -15.82 -9.62 -13.88
CA ASP A 9 -15.60 -10.15 -12.53
C ASP A 9 -14.11 -10.31 -12.17
N GLU A 10 -13.25 -10.39 -13.19
CA GLU A 10 -11.79 -10.46 -13.02
C GLU A 10 -11.13 -9.08 -13.12
N ARG A 11 -11.88 -8.04 -13.53
CA ARG A 11 -11.34 -6.68 -13.57
C ARG A 11 -11.06 -6.23 -12.13
N PRO A 12 -9.85 -5.74 -11.81
CA PRO A 12 -9.46 -5.46 -10.43
C PRO A 12 -10.43 -4.56 -9.66
N ARG A 13 -10.96 -3.51 -10.30
CA ARG A 13 -11.93 -2.60 -9.66
C ARG A 13 -13.24 -3.29 -9.30
N GLU A 14 -13.78 -4.08 -10.20
CA GLU A 14 -15.07 -4.75 -9.97
C GLU A 14 -14.92 -5.89 -8.97
N LYS A 15 -13.80 -6.62 -9.05
CA LYS A 15 -13.42 -7.61 -8.06
C LYS A 15 -13.28 -6.99 -6.66
N LEU A 16 -12.65 -5.83 -6.55
CA LEU A 16 -12.54 -5.08 -5.30
C LEU A 16 -13.92 -4.71 -4.73
N LEU A 17 -14.84 -4.24 -5.58
CA LEU A 17 -16.19 -3.84 -5.15
C LEU A 17 -17.06 -5.03 -4.74
N ARG A 18 -16.91 -6.19 -5.39
CA ARG A 18 -17.74 -7.37 -5.11
C ARG A 18 -17.20 -8.25 -3.99
N HIS A 19 -15.89 -8.45 -3.97
CA HIS A 19 -15.24 -9.45 -3.10
C HIS A 19 -14.32 -8.82 -2.05
N GLY A 20 -14.15 -7.49 -2.07
CA GLY A 20 -13.31 -6.78 -1.12
C GLY A 20 -11.81 -6.87 -1.43
N ALA A 21 -11.03 -6.05 -0.72
CA ALA A 21 -9.59 -5.89 -0.95
C ALA A 21 -8.79 -7.17 -0.68
N GLU A 22 -9.26 -8.02 0.23
CA GLU A 22 -8.57 -9.28 0.60
C GLU A 22 -8.53 -10.30 -0.55
N SER A 23 -9.44 -10.17 -1.53
CA SER A 23 -9.47 -11.05 -2.70
C SER A 23 -8.45 -10.66 -3.78
N LEU A 24 -7.81 -9.49 -3.65
CA LEU A 24 -6.87 -8.95 -4.62
C LEU A 24 -5.42 -9.26 -4.24
N SER A 25 -4.63 -9.58 -5.25
CA SER A 25 -3.18 -9.60 -5.15
C SER A 25 -2.60 -8.18 -5.08
N ASP A 26 -1.37 -8.06 -4.55
CA ASP A 26 -0.60 -6.81 -4.55
C ASP A 26 -0.55 -6.15 -5.94
N ALA A 27 -0.43 -6.97 -6.99
CA ALA A 27 -0.39 -6.50 -8.37
C ALA A 27 -1.73 -5.89 -8.81
N GLU A 28 -2.86 -6.48 -8.41
CA GLU A 28 -4.19 -5.96 -8.71
C GLU A 28 -4.46 -4.66 -7.94
N LEU A 29 -4.09 -4.60 -6.65
CA LEU A 29 -4.19 -3.38 -5.84
C LEU A 29 -3.36 -2.23 -6.44
N LEU A 30 -2.11 -2.52 -6.82
CA LEU A 30 -1.24 -1.55 -7.44
C LEU A 30 -1.77 -1.12 -8.82
N ALA A 31 -2.32 -2.03 -9.62
CA ALA A 31 -2.91 -1.71 -10.91
C ALA A 31 -4.12 -0.77 -10.79
N ILE A 32 -4.94 -0.91 -9.75
CA ILE A 32 -6.05 0.00 -9.47
C ILE A 32 -5.52 1.41 -9.19
N LEU A 33 -4.50 1.52 -8.33
CA LEU A 33 -3.85 2.79 -8.01
C LEU A 33 -3.24 3.45 -9.24
N LEU A 34 -2.52 2.68 -10.07
CA LEU A 34 -1.86 3.23 -11.27
C LEU A 34 -2.86 3.76 -12.32
N HIS A 35 -4.13 3.34 -12.24
CA HIS A 35 -5.27 3.72 -13.09
C HIS A 35 -5.16 3.29 -14.56
N THR A 36 -4.00 3.49 -15.19
CA THR A 36 -3.71 3.20 -16.59
C THR A 36 -2.36 2.51 -16.74
N GLY A 37 -2.23 1.74 -17.82
CA GLY A 37 -0.95 1.18 -18.24
C GLY A 37 -0.04 2.21 -18.88
N ILE A 38 0.94 1.72 -19.62
CA ILE A 38 1.75 2.51 -20.57
C ILE A 38 1.59 1.94 -21.97
N ARG A 39 2.13 2.61 -22.98
CA ARG A 39 2.08 2.11 -24.36
C ARG A 39 2.66 0.69 -24.42
N GLY A 40 1.85 -0.26 -24.88
CA GLY A 40 2.22 -1.68 -25.01
C GLY A 40 2.10 -2.52 -23.74
N ARG A 41 1.73 -1.96 -22.58
CA ARG A 41 1.59 -2.70 -21.31
C ARG A 41 0.36 -2.25 -20.53
N SER A 42 -0.46 -3.20 -20.10
CA SER A 42 -1.60 -2.90 -19.22
C SER A 42 -1.15 -2.45 -17.81
N ALA A 43 -2.05 -1.83 -17.04
CA ALA A 43 -1.74 -1.42 -15.66
C ALA A 43 -1.35 -2.62 -14.77
N LEU A 44 -1.95 -3.80 -15.02
CA LEU A 44 -1.66 -5.03 -14.30
C LEU A 44 -0.29 -5.62 -14.67
N GLN A 45 0.07 -5.59 -15.96
CA GLN A 45 1.41 -5.98 -16.40
C GLN A 45 2.47 -5.06 -15.81
N LEU A 46 2.25 -3.74 -15.87
CA LEU A 46 3.13 -2.75 -15.26
C LEU A 46 3.27 -2.99 -13.75
N ALA A 47 2.17 -3.21 -13.03
CA ALA A 47 2.20 -3.50 -11.60
C ALA A 47 3.02 -4.75 -11.27
N ARG A 48 2.87 -5.84 -12.05
CA ARG A 48 3.67 -7.07 -11.89
C ARG A 48 5.16 -6.84 -12.13
N GLU A 49 5.50 -6.13 -13.21
CA GLU A 49 6.89 -5.78 -13.54
C GLU A 49 7.53 -4.95 -12.42
N LEU A 50 6.81 -3.97 -11.89
CA LEU A 50 7.28 -3.14 -10.79
C LEU A 50 7.49 -3.95 -9.51
N LEU A 51 6.54 -4.80 -9.13
CA LEU A 51 6.69 -5.67 -7.96
C LEU A 51 7.87 -6.63 -8.10
N SER A 52 8.11 -7.15 -9.30
CA SER A 52 9.29 -7.96 -9.59
C SER A 52 10.58 -7.16 -9.48
N GLY A 53 10.62 -5.95 -10.04
CA GLY A 53 11.81 -5.08 -10.05
C GLY A 53 12.20 -4.54 -8.67
N PHE A 54 11.21 -4.24 -7.82
CA PHE A 54 11.43 -3.82 -6.43
C PHE A 54 11.48 -4.98 -5.44
N SER A 55 11.20 -6.21 -5.89
CA SER A 55 11.14 -7.46 -5.11
C SER A 55 10.01 -7.55 -4.06
N SER A 56 9.38 -6.45 -3.67
CA SER A 56 8.17 -6.47 -2.84
C SER A 56 7.40 -5.14 -2.92
N LEU A 57 6.10 -5.18 -2.59
CA LEU A 57 5.26 -3.98 -2.50
C LEU A 57 5.82 -2.99 -1.46
N ARG A 58 6.32 -3.50 -0.32
CA ARG A 58 6.94 -2.67 0.72
C ARG A 58 8.16 -1.90 0.20
N LYS A 59 9.06 -2.59 -0.52
CA LYS A 59 10.26 -1.95 -1.10
C LYS A 59 9.92 -0.94 -2.19
N LEU A 60 8.83 -1.17 -2.93
CA LEU A 60 8.32 -0.23 -3.93
C LEU A 60 7.79 1.04 -3.28
N ILE A 61 7.00 0.91 -2.20
CA ILE A 61 6.44 2.03 -1.44
C ILE A 61 7.53 2.86 -0.75
N ALA A 62 8.54 2.19 -0.19
CA ALA A 62 9.66 2.83 0.49
C ALA A 62 10.74 3.38 -0.45
N ALA A 63 10.63 3.17 -1.76
CA ALA A 63 11.61 3.66 -2.71
C ALA A 63 11.61 5.19 -2.78
N ASP A 64 12.80 5.79 -2.86
CA ASP A 64 12.94 7.21 -3.07
C ASP A 64 12.40 7.65 -4.44
N ARG A 65 12.10 8.93 -4.56
CA ARG A 65 11.54 9.52 -5.79
C ARG A 65 12.41 9.25 -7.02
N ALA A 66 13.74 9.32 -6.91
CA ALA A 66 14.62 9.18 -8.06
C ALA A 66 14.59 7.73 -8.57
N ARG A 67 14.73 6.76 -7.67
CA ARG A 67 14.65 5.33 -8.00
C ARG A 67 13.28 4.93 -8.54
N PHE A 68 12.21 5.43 -7.93
CA PHE A 68 10.84 5.18 -8.40
C PHE A 68 10.61 5.77 -9.78
N CYS A 69 11.02 7.03 -9.98
CA CYS A 69 10.81 7.73 -11.25
C CYS A 69 11.70 7.24 -12.40
N ALA A 70 12.75 6.47 -12.10
CA ALA A 70 13.59 5.84 -13.12
C ALA A 70 12.87 4.70 -13.86
N GLN A 71 11.76 4.18 -13.31
CA GLN A 71 11.03 3.08 -13.94
C GLN A 71 10.10 3.57 -15.07
N PRO A 72 10.00 2.81 -16.18
CA PRO A 72 9.13 3.17 -17.29
C PRO A 72 7.67 3.37 -16.84
N GLY A 73 7.12 4.55 -17.13
CA GLY A 73 5.74 4.85 -16.78
C GLY A 73 5.49 5.28 -15.34
N LEU A 74 6.53 5.40 -14.50
CA LEU A 74 6.40 5.94 -13.15
C LEU A 74 6.91 7.38 -13.11
N GLY A 75 6.03 8.34 -13.37
CA GLY A 75 6.37 9.76 -13.25
C GLY A 75 6.11 10.34 -11.85
N PRO A 76 6.46 11.63 -11.63
CA PRO A 76 6.22 12.33 -10.37
C PRO A 76 4.76 12.28 -9.90
N ALA A 77 3.79 12.30 -10.83
CA ALA A 77 2.37 12.21 -10.51
C ALA A 77 2.00 10.87 -9.86
N ARG A 78 2.46 9.75 -10.43
CA ARG A 78 2.22 8.40 -9.88
C ARG A 78 2.98 8.16 -8.57
N TYR A 79 4.18 8.75 -8.44
CA TYR A 79 4.90 8.76 -7.16
C TYR A 79 4.11 9.49 -6.08
N ALA A 80 3.66 10.72 -6.35
CA ALA A 80 2.87 11.51 -5.39
C ALA A 80 1.56 10.80 -5.00
N GLN A 81 0.89 10.17 -5.97
CA GLN A 81 -0.33 9.39 -5.71
C GLN A 81 -0.07 8.21 -4.77
N LEU A 82 1.01 7.45 -4.98
CA LEU A 82 1.37 6.34 -4.11
C LEU A 82 1.71 6.82 -2.70
N GLN A 83 2.54 7.87 -2.58
CA GLN A 83 2.89 8.44 -1.29
C GLN A 83 1.68 8.99 -0.54
N ALA A 84 0.71 9.57 -1.25
CA ALA A 84 -0.56 10.01 -0.67
C ALA A 84 -1.38 8.84 -0.11
N ALA A 85 -1.50 7.72 -0.85
CA ALA A 85 -2.22 6.53 -0.38
C ALA A 85 -1.58 5.93 0.89
N VAL A 86 -0.24 5.93 0.95
CA VAL A 86 0.53 5.46 2.12
C VAL A 86 0.32 6.37 3.32
N GLU A 87 0.41 7.69 3.12
CA GLU A 87 0.20 8.65 4.20
C GLU A 87 -1.24 8.63 4.73
N ILE A 88 -2.25 8.47 3.86
CA ILE A 88 -3.64 8.28 4.27
C ILE A 88 -3.77 7.03 5.16
N SER A 89 -3.19 5.90 4.74
CA SER A 89 -3.21 4.66 5.52
C SER A 89 -2.53 4.85 6.88
N ARG A 90 -1.38 5.54 6.91
CA ARG A 90 -0.65 5.85 8.15
C ARG A 90 -1.46 6.75 9.09
N ARG A 91 -2.17 7.75 8.56
CA ARG A 91 -3.05 8.64 9.34
C ARG A 91 -4.26 7.92 9.89
N GLN A 92 -4.94 7.10 9.08
CA GLN A 92 -6.11 6.31 9.51
C GLN A 92 -5.73 5.34 10.63
N LEU A 93 -4.56 4.70 10.51
CA LEU A 93 -3.99 3.88 11.55
C LEU A 93 -3.73 4.74 12.80
N GLY A 94 -3.05 5.87 12.66
CA GLY A 94 -2.80 6.83 13.74
C GLY A 94 -4.06 7.35 14.45
N GLU A 95 -5.16 7.59 13.74
CA GLU A 95 -6.44 8.03 14.30
C GLU A 95 -7.12 6.92 15.10
N THR A 96 -7.13 5.70 14.56
CA THR A 96 -7.61 4.49 15.27
C THR A 96 -6.89 4.32 16.60
N LEU A 97 -5.65 4.80 16.70
CA LEU A 97 -4.84 4.70 17.91
C LEU A 97 -5.07 5.87 18.88
N ARG A 98 -5.69 6.96 18.43
CA ARG A 98 -6.11 8.11 19.26
C ARG A 98 -7.54 7.97 19.78
N THR A 99 -8.39 7.26 19.06
CA THR A 99 -9.84 7.14 19.34
C THR A 99 -10.33 5.70 19.52
N GLY A 100 -9.51 4.71 19.21
CA GLY A 100 -9.85 3.29 19.35
C GLY A 100 -9.80 2.80 20.81
N PRO A 101 -10.22 1.55 21.05
CA PRO A 101 -10.23 0.97 22.38
C PRO A 101 -8.83 1.03 22.99
N VAL A 102 -8.79 1.10 24.33
CA VAL A 102 -7.58 0.88 25.14
C VAL A 102 -6.79 -0.28 24.52
N LEU A 103 -5.45 -0.18 24.49
CA LEU A 103 -4.54 -1.27 24.14
C LEU A 103 -4.73 -2.45 25.12
N SER A 104 -5.86 -3.12 24.97
CA SER A 104 -6.50 -4.01 25.94
C SER A 104 -6.12 -5.47 25.72
N SER A 105 -5.26 -5.73 24.74
CA SER A 105 -4.66 -7.04 24.53
C SER A 105 -3.23 -6.90 24.01
N PRO A 106 -2.35 -7.88 24.29
CA PRO A 106 -1.00 -7.90 23.74
C PRO A 106 -0.97 -7.81 22.21
N ARG A 107 -1.98 -8.37 21.53
CA ARG A 107 -2.13 -8.30 20.08
C ARG A 107 -2.35 -6.85 19.60
N ALA A 108 -3.28 -6.13 20.22
CA ALA A 108 -3.53 -4.73 19.90
C ALA A 108 -2.29 -3.87 20.14
N THR A 109 -1.56 -4.09 21.25
CA THR A 109 -0.30 -3.41 21.55
C THR A 109 0.77 -3.69 20.51
N ARG A 110 0.94 -4.94 20.10
CA ARG A 110 1.90 -5.32 19.06
C ARG A 110 1.54 -4.67 17.73
N ASP A 111 0.29 -4.74 17.32
CA ASP A 111 -0.16 -4.21 16.03
C ASP A 111 0.01 -2.68 16.00
N PHE A 112 -0.27 -1.99 17.11
CA PHE A 112 0.02 -0.56 17.31
C PHE A 112 1.50 -0.20 17.18
N LEU A 113 2.37 -0.89 17.91
CA LEU A 113 3.81 -0.61 17.89
C LEU A 113 4.40 -0.94 16.52
N THR A 114 3.97 -2.05 15.91
CA THR A 114 4.37 -2.46 14.58
C THR A 114 4.00 -1.39 13.54
N ALA A 115 2.76 -0.91 13.57
CA ALA A 115 2.28 0.17 12.71
C ALA A 115 3.13 1.43 12.77
N ARG A 116 3.66 1.76 13.97
CA ARG A 116 4.35 3.03 14.21
C ARG A 116 5.86 2.96 14.07
N LEU A 117 6.45 1.77 14.28
CA LEU A 117 7.90 1.60 14.38
C LEU A 117 8.51 0.76 13.25
N ARG A 118 7.74 -0.10 12.58
CA ARG A 118 8.26 -1.09 11.61
C ARG A 118 9.06 -0.48 10.46
N ASP A 119 8.67 0.70 9.99
CA ASP A 119 9.25 1.35 8.81
C ASP A 119 10.25 2.46 9.16
N LEU A 120 10.65 2.58 10.43
CA LEU A 120 11.74 3.47 10.81
C LEU A 120 13.08 2.85 10.41
N GLU A 121 13.92 3.63 9.73
CA GLU A 121 15.24 3.18 9.27
C GLU A 121 16.32 3.22 10.36
N TYR A 122 15.95 3.64 11.57
CA TYR A 122 16.83 3.83 12.71
C TYR A 122 16.19 3.29 13.98
N GLU A 123 17.02 2.92 14.96
CA GLU A 123 16.56 2.49 16.26
C GLU A 123 15.95 3.66 17.03
N VAL A 124 14.80 3.40 17.66
CA VAL A 124 14.10 4.39 18.48
C VAL A 124 13.72 3.80 19.83
N PHE A 125 13.98 4.57 20.87
CA PHE A 125 13.44 4.31 22.20
C PHE A 125 12.07 4.99 22.32
N CYS A 126 11.06 4.27 22.77
CA CYS A 126 9.69 4.76 22.90
C CYS A 126 9.11 4.37 24.26
N CYS A 127 8.41 5.30 24.90
CA CYS A 127 7.60 5.03 26.10
C CYS A 127 6.13 4.88 25.70
N LEU A 128 5.51 3.78 26.14
CA LEU A 128 4.07 3.56 26.02
C LEU A 128 3.43 3.73 27.40
N TYR A 129 2.64 4.79 27.57
CA TYR A 129 1.89 5.03 28.80
C TYR A 129 0.54 4.32 28.70
N LEU A 130 0.31 3.36 29.60
CA LEU A 130 -0.93 2.59 29.70
C LEU A 130 -1.61 2.90 31.04
N ASP A 131 -2.94 2.91 31.05
CA ASP A 131 -3.72 2.95 32.29
C ASP A 131 -4.15 1.53 32.70
N ASN A 132 -4.34 1.34 34.01
CA ASN A 132 -4.96 0.14 34.56
C ASN A 132 -6.43 0.49 34.83
N ARG A 133 -7.32 0.13 33.90
CA ARG A 133 -8.76 0.12 34.15
C ARG A 133 -9.19 -1.25 34.68
#